data_AF-A0A061P418-F1
#
_entry.id   AF-A0A061P418-F1
#
_cell.length_a   1.000
_cell.length_b   1.000
_cell.length_c   1.000
_cell.angle_alpha   90.00
_cell.angle_beta   90.00
_cell.angle_gamma   90.00
#
_symmetry.space_group_name_H-M   'P 1'
#
loop_
_entity.id
_entity.type
_entity.pdbx_description
1 polymer ?
#
loop_
_entity_poly.entity_id
_entity_poly.type
_entity_poly.pdbx_seq_one_letter_code
_entity_poly.pdbx_strand_id
1 'polypeptide(L)'
;MDLLERLVDQVNSIPNLPVRCEPGYLKESESFVVYPIPGSSVVTEYFDGTKDQQLNYEFAMKSKVPGLIHSTLWIVQNALEQVSHIESSDGSFDFDELVMTNKPFINQADDQGWFVFLLNVQAKVTTYNKESVKNGRLKNALRKHEVQEYVPGAEPETSEWLELSRWISDISDDSNEETEDQAYYDGDGTPETDVISVALGYSVEGTYDPEDEAQELIAQKRFKLGQGRKLWHRVTRADGKEQYLGRATVSAIVAGSGEASAYEAFGCTITYDQLPEVTKLDGSNGGGSGEQ
;
A
#
# COMPACT_ATOMS: atom_id res chain seq x y z
N MET A 1 3.58 0.60 -16.16
CA MET A 1 3.60 1.94 -15.55
C MET A 1 4.41 2.83 -16.46
N ASP A 2 3.88 4.00 -16.80
CA ASP A 2 4.38 4.90 -17.85
C ASP A 2 5.10 6.16 -17.31
N LEU A 3 5.51 6.15 -16.03
CA LEU A 3 6.11 7.32 -15.37
C LEU A 3 7.42 7.78 -16.03
N LEU A 4 8.26 6.85 -16.51
CA LEU A 4 9.52 7.20 -17.19
C LEU A 4 9.25 8.02 -18.45
N GLU A 5 8.28 7.59 -19.25
CA GLU A 5 7.83 8.28 -20.45
C GLU A 5 7.24 9.66 -20.10
N ARG A 6 6.46 9.75 -19.03
CA ARG A 6 5.91 11.03 -18.56
C ARG A 6 6.98 12.00 -18.05
N LEU A 7 8.03 11.51 -17.39
CA LEU A 7 9.19 12.34 -17.01
C LEU A 7 9.94 12.88 -18.24
N VAL A 8 10.10 12.06 -19.28
CA VAL A 8 10.69 12.48 -20.56
C VAL A 8 9.84 13.57 -21.21
N ASP A 9 8.53 13.39 -21.26
CA ASP A 9 7.59 14.37 -21.83
C ASP A 9 7.63 15.70 -21.07
N GLN A 10 7.66 15.66 -19.73
CA GLN A 10 7.80 16.85 -18.89
C GLN A 10 9.10 17.61 -19.18
N VAL A 11 10.23 16.90 -19.23
CA VAL A 11 11.53 17.53 -19.53
C VAL A 11 11.55 18.10 -20.95
N ASN A 12 11.08 17.36 -21.95
CA ASN A 12 11.08 17.81 -23.33
C ASN A 12 10.08 18.93 -23.63
N SER A 13 9.15 19.21 -22.72
CA SER A 13 8.22 20.35 -22.79
C SER A 13 8.83 21.66 -22.28
N ILE A 14 10.02 21.61 -21.66
CA ILE A 14 10.73 22.79 -21.17
C ILE A 14 11.09 23.72 -22.36
N PRO A 15 10.70 25.01 -22.32
CA PRO A 15 11.06 25.96 -23.36
C PRO A 15 12.57 26.11 -23.50
N ASN A 16 13.07 26.06 -24.75
CA ASN A 16 14.49 26.22 -25.09
C ASN A 16 15.42 25.18 -24.46
N LEU A 17 14.92 23.95 -24.19
CA LEU A 17 15.77 22.85 -23.77
C LEU A 17 16.87 22.59 -24.83
N PRO A 18 18.18 22.70 -24.49
CA PRO A 18 19.25 22.64 -25.49
C PRO A 18 19.39 21.29 -26.17
N VAL A 19 19.21 20.20 -25.42
CA VAL A 19 19.31 18.82 -25.90
C VAL A 19 18.07 18.07 -25.42
N ARG A 20 17.42 17.32 -26.31
CA ARG A 20 16.26 16.51 -25.94
C ARG A 20 16.66 15.34 -25.05
N CYS A 21 15.83 15.07 -24.06
CA CYS A 21 15.93 13.90 -23.20
C CYS A 21 15.32 12.68 -23.92
N GLU A 22 15.95 11.52 -23.77
CA GLU A 22 15.44 10.23 -24.22
C GLU A 22 15.41 9.22 -23.07
N PRO A 23 14.48 8.25 -23.06
CA PRO A 23 14.55 7.16 -22.09
C PRO A 23 15.74 6.23 -22.41
N GLY A 24 16.34 5.65 -21.37
CA GLY A 24 17.42 4.67 -21.49
C GLY A 24 18.77 5.21 -21.05
N TYR A 25 19.87 4.60 -21.51
CA TYR A 25 21.22 4.87 -21.00
C TYR A 25 22.05 5.71 -21.96
N LEU A 26 23.16 6.28 -21.44
CA LEU A 26 24.07 7.10 -22.22
C LEU A 26 24.59 6.35 -23.45
N LYS A 27 24.62 7.06 -24.57
CA LYS A 27 25.16 6.55 -25.84
C LYS A 27 26.66 6.81 -25.91
N GLU A 28 27.31 6.21 -26.90
CA GLU A 28 28.72 6.53 -27.21
C GLU A 28 28.88 8.00 -27.64
N SER A 29 27.87 8.54 -28.33
CA SER A 29 27.78 9.93 -28.76
C SER A 29 27.24 10.87 -27.67
N GLU A 30 27.14 12.17 -28.00
CA GLU A 30 26.39 13.13 -27.18
C GLU A 30 24.97 12.62 -26.97
N SER A 31 24.53 12.64 -25.71
CA SER A 31 23.23 12.13 -25.31
C SER A 31 22.78 12.75 -23.99
N PHE A 32 21.48 12.98 -23.87
CA PHE A 32 20.81 13.33 -22.63
C PHE A 32 19.70 12.32 -22.41
N VAL A 33 19.75 11.58 -21.30
CA VAL A 33 18.89 10.43 -21.07
C VAL A 33 18.36 10.38 -19.65
N VAL A 34 17.31 9.58 -19.43
CA VAL A 34 16.80 9.24 -18.10
C VAL A 34 16.54 7.73 -17.97
N TYR A 35 16.92 7.16 -16.83
CA TYR A 35 16.73 5.75 -16.53
C TYR A 35 16.47 5.51 -15.03
N PRO A 36 15.78 4.41 -14.66
CA PRO A 36 15.60 4.05 -13.26
C PRO A 36 16.92 3.60 -12.64
N ILE A 37 17.12 3.94 -11.36
CA ILE A 37 18.28 3.51 -10.57
C ILE A 37 17.85 2.67 -9.34
N PRO A 38 18.76 1.86 -8.78
CA PRO A 38 18.50 1.13 -7.54
C PRO A 38 18.07 2.03 -6.38
N GLY A 39 17.41 1.43 -5.38
CA GLY A 39 16.91 2.13 -4.20
C GLY A 39 15.46 2.59 -4.30
N SER A 40 14.77 2.28 -5.41
CA SER A 40 13.31 2.38 -5.48
C SER A 40 12.68 1.39 -4.50
N SER A 41 11.61 1.79 -3.82
CA SER A 41 10.97 1.00 -2.77
C SER A 41 9.44 1.16 -2.79
N VAL A 42 8.76 0.13 -2.29
CA VAL A 42 7.36 0.24 -1.86
C VAL A 42 7.40 0.77 -0.43
N VAL A 43 6.74 1.90 -0.19
CA VAL A 43 6.62 2.53 1.13
C VAL A 43 5.47 1.90 1.90
N THR A 44 4.31 1.84 1.25
CA THR A 44 3.08 1.27 1.80
C THR A 44 2.43 0.39 0.75
N GLU A 45 1.93 -0.79 1.14
CA GLU A 45 1.05 -1.62 0.31
C GLU A 45 -0.27 -1.76 1.06
N TYR A 46 -1.36 -1.38 0.41
CA TYR A 46 -2.71 -1.43 0.93
C TYR A 46 -3.36 -2.78 0.65
N PHE A 47 -4.45 -3.08 1.37
CA PHE A 47 -5.18 -4.34 1.25
C PHE A 47 -5.83 -4.55 -0.12
N ASP A 48 -6.26 -3.48 -0.78
CA ASP A 48 -6.71 -3.52 -2.18
C ASP A 48 -5.57 -3.78 -3.18
N GLY A 49 -4.32 -3.86 -2.70
CA GLY A 49 -3.09 -4.06 -3.47
C GLY A 49 -2.52 -2.78 -4.07
N THR A 50 -3.16 -1.64 -3.84
CA THR A 50 -2.62 -0.32 -4.15
C THR A 50 -1.30 -0.14 -3.39
N LYS A 51 -0.35 0.58 -3.98
CA LYS A 51 0.98 0.78 -3.38
C LYS A 51 1.43 2.20 -3.54
N ASP A 52 1.89 2.78 -2.45
CA ASP A 52 2.72 3.98 -2.47
C ASP A 52 4.18 3.58 -2.68
N GLN A 53 4.80 4.17 -3.69
CA GLN A 53 6.15 3.84 -4.11
C GLN A 53 7.01 5.09 -4.20
N GLN A 54 8.28 4.94 -3.83
CA GLN A 54 9.35 5.88 -4.11
C GLN A 54 10.21 5.31 -5.24
N LEU A 55 10.22 5.99 -6.38
CA LEU A 55 10.89 5.54 -7.59
C LEU A 55 12.04 6.49 -7.94
N ASN A 56 13.25 5.97 -7.99
CA ASN A 56 14.45 6.75 -8.24
C ASN A 56 14.82 6.72 -9.73
N TYR A 57 15.06 7.89 -10.30
CA TYR A 57 15.51 8.06 -11.67
C TYR A 57 16.77 8.94 -11.73
N GLU A 58 17.61 8.66 -12.71
CA GLU A 58 18.82 9.42 -12.98
C GLU A 58 18.76 10.00 -14.39
N PHE A 59 18.81 11.32 -14.44
CA PHE A 59 19.06 12.09 -15.64
C PHE A 59 20.57 12.17 -15.85
N ALA A 60 21.05 11.66 -16.98
CA ALA A 60 22.46 11.64 -17.32
C ALA A 60 22.69 12.36 -18.65
N MET A 61 23.68 13.25 -18.70
CA MET A 61 24.06 13.91 -19.94
C MET A 61 25.55 13.77 -20.20
N LYS A 62 25.86 13.32 -21.41
CA LYS A 62 27.22 13.18 -21.94
C LYS A 62 27.43 14.15 -23.09
N SER A 63 28.46 15.00 -23.01
CA SER A 63 28.85 15.91 -24.09
C SER A 63 30.36 16.23 -24.03
N LYS A 64 30.93 16.66 -25.15
CA LYS A 64 32.27 17.28 -25.19
C LYS A 64 32.26 18.76 -24.84
N VAL A 65 31.08 19.34 -24.63
CA VAL A 65 30.88 20.77 -24.31
C VAL A 65 30.29 20.89 -22.90
N PRO A 66 31.13 21.05 -21.85
CA PRO A 66 30.65 21.14 -20.47
C PRO A 66 29.59 22.23 -20.23
N GLY A 67 29.69 23.36 -20.94
CA GLY A 67 28.72 24.44 -20.84
C GLY A 67 27.31 24.05 -21.31
N LEU A 68 27.21 23.15 -22.31
CA LEU A 68 25.94 22.61 -22.80
C LEU A 68 25.30 21.67 -21.77
N ILE A 69 26.13 20.87 -21.10
CA ILE A 69 25.68 19.99 -20.01
C ILE A 69 25.13 20.80 -18.85
N HIS A 70 25.92 21.79 -18.42
CA HIS A 70 25.56 22.66 -17.31
C HIS A 70 24.24 23.39 -17.60
N SER A 71 24.10 24.05 -18.75
CA SER A 71 22.87 24.77 -19.08
C SER A 71 21.65 23.85 -19.18
N THR A 72 21.80 22.66 -19.78
CA THR A 72 20.70 21.69 -19.92
C THR A 72 20.24 21.18 -18.55
N LEU A 73 21.14 20.61 -17.75
CA LEU A 73 20.75 19.99 -16.48
C LEU A 73 20.27 21.00 -15.43
N TRP A 74 20.78 22.24 -15.44
CA TRP A 74 20.27 23.29 -14.53
C TRP A 74 18.85 23.73 -14.87
N ILE A 75 18.54 23.89 -16.16
CA ILE A 75 17.17 24.22 -16.56
C ILE A 75 16.22 23.06 -16.19
N VAL A 76 16.64 21.81 -16.43
CA VAL A 76 15.85 20.63 -16.07
C VAL A 76 15.62 20.56 -14.56
N GLN A 77 16.66 20.71 -13.74
CA GLN A 77 16.52 20.71 -12.29
C GLN A 77 15.56 21.79 -11.81
N ASN A 78 15.65 23.01 -12.35
CA ASN A 78 14.77 24.11 -11.92
C ASN A 78 13.30 23.87 -12.33
N ALA A 79 13.08 23.27 -13.51
CA ALA A 79 11.74 22.93 -13.97
C ALA A 79 11.13 21.79 -13.13
N LEU A 80 11.89 20.72 -12.89
CA LEU A 80 11.44 19.55 -12.13
C LEU A 80 11.16 19.88 -10.66
N GLU A 81 11.90 20.82 -10.05
CA GLU A 81 11.60 21.33 -8.69
C GLU A 81 10.24 22.03 -8.56
N GLN A 82 9.64 22.46 -9.68
CA GLN A 82 8.35 23.15 -9.69
C GLN A 82 7.20 22.26 -10.17
N VAL A 83 7.47 20.98 -10.45
CA VAL A 83 6.44 20.05 -10.90
C VAL A 83 5.57 19.66 -9.71
N SER A 84 4.30 20.06 -9.77
CA SER A 84 3.27 19.65 -8.81
C SER A 84 2.33 18.57 -9.35
N HIS A 85 2.43 18.22 -10.64
CA HIS A 85 1.56 17.23 -11.25
C HIS A 85 2.20 16.59 -12.48
N ILE A 86 2.09 15.27 -12.58
CA ILE A 86 2.41 14.48 -13.77
C ILE A 86 1.24 13.53 -14.04
N GLU A 87 0.56 13.72 -15.16
CA GLU A 87 -0.59 12.90 -15.55
C GLU A 87 -0.12 11.57 -16.16
N SER A 88 -0.63 10.44 -15.68
CA SER A 88 -0.44 9.14 -16.33
C SER A 88 -1.31 9.03 -17.57
N SER A 89 -0.74 8.50 -18.66
CA SER A 89 -1.48 8.29 -19.92
C SER A 89 -2.27 7.00 -19.96
N ASP A 90 -1.88 6.01 -19.15
CA ASP A 90 -2.49 4.68 -19.11
C ASP A 90 -3.17 4.38 -17.76
N GLY A 91 -3.26 5.38 -16.87
CA GLY A 91 -3.84 5.25 -15.53
C GLY A 91 -3.05 4.33 -14.61
N SER A 92 -1.75 4.14 -14.86
CA SER A 92 -0.93 3.19 -14.10
C SER A 92 -0.41 3.74 -12.77
N PHE A 93 -0.48 5.06 -12.56
CA PHE A 93 -0.09 5.70 -11.32
C PHE A 93 -0.81 7.03 -11.10
N ASP A 94 -0.92 7.43 -9.84
CA ASP A 94 -1.19 8.80 -9.44
C ASP A 94 0.09 9.44 -8.90
N PHE A 95 0.35 10.68 -9.31
CA PHE A 95 1.53 11.44 -8.91
C PHE A 95 1.28 12.15 -7.58
N ASP A 96 2.20 11.97 -6.63
CA ASP A 96 2.23 12.70 -5.35
C ASP A 96 3.28 13.81 -5.40
N GLU A 97 4.56 13.45 -5.52
CA GLU A 97 5.67 14.40 -5.39
C GLU A 97 6.88 14.02 -6.25
N LEU A 98 7.66 15.02 -6.69
CA LEU A 98 8.98 14.82 -7.29
C LEU A 98 10.04 15.53 -6.45
N VAL A 99 10.94 14.76 -5.86
CA VAL A 99 12.00 15.26 -4.98
C VAL A 99 13.34 15.24 -5.69
N MET A 100 14.06 16.36 -5.67
CA MET A 100 15.45 16.39 -6.13
C MET A 100 16.35 15.77 -5.06
N THR A 101 17.03 14.67 -5.39
CA THR A 101 17.92 13.99 -4.43
C THR A 101 19.35 14.53 -4.48
N ASN A 102 19.71 15.27 -5.54
CA ASN A 102 20.95 16.01 -5.66
C ASN A 102 20.78 17.23 -6.58
N LYS A 103 21.85 18.03 -6.67
CA LYS A 103 22.03 19.04 -7.72
C LYS A 103 22.90 18.46 -8.84
N PRO A 104 22.83 19.01 -10.08
CA PRO A 104 23.66 18.54 -11.18
C PRO A 104 25.15 18.51 -10.81
N PHE A 105 25.79 17.36 -10.96
CA PHE A 105 27.20 17.16 -10.57
C PHE A 105 27.95 16.35 -11.62
N ILE A 106 29.26 16.54 -11.68
CA ILE A 106 30.14 15.80 -12.59
C ILE A 106 30.36 14.38 -12.05
N ASN A 107 30.14 13.39 -12.90
CA ASN A 107 30.39 11.98 -12.59
C ASN A 107 31.64 11.46 -13.29
N GLN A 108 31.87 11.85 -14.55
CA GLN A 108 33.02 11.41 -15.32
C GLN A 108 33.59 12.54 -16.18
N ALA A 109 34.91 12.59 -16.30
CA ALA A 109 35.65 13.27 -17.35
C ALA A 109 36.69 12.29 -17.88
N ASP A 110 36.76 12.11 -19.20
CA ASP A 110 37.75 11.21 -19.83
C ASP A 110 38.80 11.97 -20.65
N ASP A 111 39.86 11.24 -21.03
CA ASP A 111 40.96 11.78 -21.83
C ASP A 111 40.57 12.05 -23.30
N GLN A 112 39.37 11.63 -23.72
CA GLN A 112 38.81 11.90 -25.05
C GLN A 112 37.96 13.18 -25.09
N GLY A 113 37.89 13.87 -23.94
CA GLY A 113 37.18 15.14 -23.74
C GLY A 113 35.68 14.98 -23.53
N TRP A 114 35.18 13.78 -23.23
CA TRP A 114 33.79 13.59 -22.83
C TRP A 114 33.61 13.86 -21.35
N PHE A 115 32.53 14.55 -21.05
CA PHE A 115 32.07 14.81 -19.69
C PHE A 115 30.70 14.17 -19.50
N VAL A 116 30.48 13.54 -18.35
CA VAL A 116 29.19 13.00 -17.93
C VAL A 116 28.80 13.68 -16.63
N PHE A 117 27.60 14.26 -16.61
CA PHE A 117 26.98 14.80 -15.41
C PHE A 117 25.67 14.09 -15.13
N LEU A 118 25.32 14.01 -13.86
CA LEU A 118 24.14 13.33 -13.36
C LEU A 118 23.27 14.29 -12.55
N LEU A 119 21.97 14.02 -12.57
CA LEU A 119 20.93 14.65 -11.76
C LEU A 119 19.92 13.56 -11.38
N ASN A 120 19.65 13.40 -10.09
CA ASN A 120 18.87 12.27 -9.58
C ASN A 120 17.59 12.80 -8.93
N VAL A 121 16.48 12.16 -9.27
CA VAL A 121 15.15 12.52 -8.77
C VAL A 121 14.50 11.29 -8.15
N GLN A 122 13.64 11.51 -7.16
CA GLN A 122 12.77 10.50 -6.60
C GLN A 122 11.33 10.93 -6.81
N ALA A 123 10.57 10.12 -7.52
CA ALA A 123 9.12 10.31 -7.69
C ALA A 123 8.38 9.49 -6.65
N LYS A 124 7.47 10.13 -5.92
CA LYS A 124 6.47 9.47 -5.07
C LYS A 124 5.19 9.31 -5.88
N VAL A 125 4.72 8.08 -5.98
CA VAL A 125 3.52 7.73 -6.75
C VAL A 125 2.72 6.65 -6.06
N THR A 126 1.41 6.69 -6.25
CA THR A 126 0.50 5.59 -5.90
C THR A 126 0.26 4.75 -7.15
N THR A 127 0.27 3.43 -7.02
CA THR A 127 0.16 2.47 -8.15
C THR A 127 -0.79 1.34 -7.83
N TYR A 128 -1.38 0.75 -8.88
CA TYR A 128 -2.48 -0.21 -8.75
C TYR A 128 -2.03 -1.65 -9.06
N ASN A 129 -2.59 -2.64 -8.34
CA ASN A 129 -2.12 -4.03 -8.40
C ASN A 129 -2.50 -4.75 -9.70
N LYS A 130 -1.59 -5.61 -10.19
CA LYS A 130 -1.88 -6.59 -11.25
C LYS A 130 -1.54 -8.05 -10.93
N GLU A 131 -0.91 -8.43 -9.80
CA GLU A 131 -0.68 -9.86 -9.47
C GLU A 131 -0.03 -10.10 -8.09
N SER A 132 -0.51 -11.07 -7.31
CA SER A 132 -0.12 -11.29 -5.89
C SER A 132 0.02 -12.77 -5.45
N VAL A 133 0.65 -13.66 -6.24
CA VAL A 133 1.07 -14.98 -5.74
C VAL A 133 2.55 -15.24 -6.06
N LYS A 134 3.39 -15.45 -5.03
CA LYS A 134 4.80 -15.87 -5.20
C LYS A 134 5.14 -17.05 -4.28
N ASN A 135 5.56 -18.17 -4.85
CA ASN A 135 6.17 -19.33 -4.17
C ASN A 135 5.37 -19.88 -2.96
N GLY A 136 4.05 -20.04 -3.08
CA GLY A 136 3.20 -20.63 -2.03
C GLY A 136 3.01 -19.78 -0.78
N ARG A 137 3.56 -18.56 -0.76
CA ARG A 137 3.32 -17.54 0.28
C ARG A 137 2.25 -16.59 -0.24
N LEU A 138 1.25 -16.35 0.59
CA LEU A 138 0.15 -15.42 0.27
C LEU A 138 0.36 -14.14 1.07
N LYS A 139 0.16 -13.00 0.41
CA LYS A 139 0.23 -11.70 1.07
C LYS A 139 -0.97 -11.54 2.02
N ASN A 140 -0.78 -10.80 3.11
CA ASN A 140 -1.87 -10.49 4.03
C ASN A 140 -3.00 -9.71 3.34
N ALA A 141 -2.66 -8.83 2.38
CA ALA A 141 -3.60 -8.11 1.52
C ALA A 141 -4.56 -9.01 0.72
N LEU A 142 -4.28 -10.32 0.57
CA LEU A 142 -5.23 -11.26 -0.04
C LEU A 142 -6.31 -11.75 0.92
N ARG A 143 -6.15 -11.54 2.23
CA ARG A 143 -7.22 -11.79 3.19
C ARG A 143 -8.30 -10.74 2.99
N LYS A 144 -9.55 -11.18 2.92
CA LYS A 144 -10.68 -10.25 2.82
C LYS A 144 -11.30 -10.09 4.19
N HIS A 145 -11.43 -8.84 4.61
CA HIS A 145 -12.15 -8.46 5.81
C HIS A 145 -13.40 -7.71 5.37
N GLU A 146 -14.56 -8.18 5.78
CA GLU A 146 -15.84 -7.63 5.36
C GLU A 146 -16.71 -7.37 6.58
N VAL A 147 -17.45 -6.27 6.55
CA VAL A 147 -18.32 -5.84 7.64
C VAL A 147 -19.74 -5.60 7.16
N GLN A 148 -20.69 -5.80 8.05
CA GLN A 148 -22.11 -5.52 7.83
C GLN A 148 -22.75 -5.02 9.14
N GLU A 149 -23.76 -4.15 9.05
CA GLU A 149 -24.48 -3.65 10.22
C GLU A 149 -25.12 -4.81 11.01
N TYR A 150 -25.03 -4.74 12.34
CA TYR A 150 -25.70 -5.70 13.22
C TYR A 150 -27.02 -5.13 13.76
N VAL A 151 -28.11 -5.82 13.45
CA VAL A 151 -29.41 -5.59 14.08
C VAL A 151 -29.60 -6.62 15.20
N PRO A 152 -29.90 -6.21 16.45
CA PRO A 152 -30.05 -7.13 17.56
C PRO A 152 -31.03 -8.28 17.28
N GLY A 153 -30.51 -9.51 17.33
CA GLY A 153 -31.30 -10.73 17.13
C GLY A 153 -31.58 -11.10 15.67
N ALA A 154 -31.03 -10.34 14.71
CA ALA A 154 -31.08 -10.69 13.29
C ALA A 154 -29.77 -11.34 12.86
N GLU A 155 -29.86 -12.36 12.01
CA GLU A 155 -28.74 -12.95 11.27
C GLU A 155 -28.20 -11.97 10.22
N PRO A 156 -26.93 -12.11 9.77
CA PRO A 156 -26.40 -11.29 8.69
C PRO A 156 -27.17 -11.54 7.38
N GLU A 157 -27.35 -10.49 6.58
CA GLU A 157 -27.96 -10.66 5.27
C GLU A 157 -26.99 -11.28 4.28
N THR A 158 -27.51 -12.07 3.34
CA THR A 158 -26.68 -12.78 2.35
C THR A 158 -26.10 -11.87 1.27
N SER A 159 -26.69 -10.70 1.08
CA SER A 159 -26.24 -9.64 0.17
C SER A 159 -25.75 -8.45 0.99
N GLU A 160 -24.82 -7.67 0.43
CA GLU A 160 -24.33 -6.40 1.02
C GLU A 160 -23.29 -6.55 2.14
N TRP A 161 -22.14 -7.14 1.80
CA TRP A 161 -20.94 -7.10 2.63
C TRP A 161 -20.04 -5.97 2.16
N LEU A 162 -19.58 -5.13 3.09
CA LEU A 162 -18.69 -4.00 2.80
C LEU A 162 -17.25 -4.41 3.05
N GLU A 163 -16.41 -4.40 2.01
CA GLU A 163 -15.02 -4.83 2.10
C GLU A 163 -14.15 -3.73 2.75
N LEU A 164 -13.57 -4.04 3.91
CA LEU A 164 -12.67 -3.15 4.65
C LEU A 164 -11.25 -3.29 4.08
N SER A 165 -10.99 -2.62 2.95
CA SER A 165 -9.72 -2.74 2.21
C SER A 165 -9.14 -1.42 1.71
N ARG A 166 -10.00 -0.49 1.28
CA ARG A 166 -9.60 0.78 0.68
C ARG A 166 -8.80 1.61 1.69
N TRP A 167 -7.57 1.95 1.32
CA TRP A 167 -6.58 2.67 2.15
C TRP A 167 -6.26 2.03 3.51
N ILE A 168 -6.59 0.74 3.69
CA ILE A 168 -6.19 -0.02 4.87
C ILE A 168 -4.79 -0.59 4.61
N SER A 169 -3.82 -0.21 5.45
CA SER A 169 -2.42 -0.59 5.30
C SER A 169 -2.04 -1.79 6.17
N ASP A 170 -2.72 -1.98 7.30
CA ASP A 170 -2.49 -3.13 8.18
C ASP A 170 -3.79 -3.69 8.75
N ILE A 171 -3.85 -5.02 8.82
CA ILE A 171 -4.80 -5.75 9.66
C ILE A 171 -4.02 -6.86 10.35
N SER A 172 -3.85 -6.71 11.65
CA SER A 172 -3.05 -7.60 12.50
C SER A 172 -3.94 -8.37 13.48
N ASP A 173 -3.45 -9.52 13.94
CA ASP A 173 -4.12 -10.30 14.99
C ASP A 173 -4.04 -9.55 16.32
N ASP A 174 -5.19 -9.32 16.94
CA ASP A 174 -5.36 -8.65 18.24
C ASP A 174 -6.23 -9.53 19.15
N SER A 175 -6.00 -10.84 19.09
CA SER A 175 -6.73 -11.81 19.90
C SER A 175 -6.33 -11.72 21.37
N ASN A 176 -7.32 -11.81 22.25
CA ASN A 176 -7.11 -11.87 23.69
C ASN A 176 -7.34 -13.30 24.20
N GLU A 177 -6.51 -13.73 25.14
CA GLU A 177 -6.65 -15.02 25.83
C GLU A 177 -6.60 -14.81 27.33
N GLU A 178 -7.39 -15.58 28.07
CA GLU A 178 -7.32 -15.64 29.53
C GLU A 178 -6.80 -17.01 29.94
N THR A 179 -5.88 -17.02 30.90
CA THR A 179 -5.25 -18.25 31.42
C THR A 179 -5.44 -18.40 32.92
N GLU A 180 -5.51 -19.64 33.38
CA GLU A 180 -5.54 -20.00 34.80
C GLU A 180 -4.39 -20.96 35.12
N ASP A 181 -3.67 -20.71 36.22
CA ASP A 181 -2.60 -21.58 36.71
C ASP A 181 -3.07 -22.34 37.96
N GLN A 182 -3.07 -23.68 37.92
CA GLN A 182 -3.46 -24.53 39.05
C GLN A 182 -2.41 -25.60 39.33
N ALA A 183 -2.06 -25.81 40.61
CA ALA A 183 -1.16 -26.89 41.05
C ALA A 183 -1.93 -27.96 41.83
N TYR A 184 -1.63 -29.23 41.58
CA TYR A 184 -2.33 -30.36 42.19
C TYR A 184 -1.44 -31.16 43.17
N TYR A 185 -2.05 -31.68 44.24
CA TYR A 185 -1.36 -32.44 45.30
C TYR A 185 -0.86 -33.82 44.87
N ASP A 186 -1.41 -34.36 43.80
CA ASP A 186 -0.97 -35.59 43.15
C ASP A 186 0.13 -35.35 42.09
N GLY A 187 0.53 -34.09 41.89
CA GLY A 187 1.72 -33.68 41.14
C GLY A 187 2.94 -33.39 42.02
N ASP A 188 3.97 -32.76 41.44
CA ASP A 188 5.16 -32.30 42.15
C ASP A 188 5.03 -30.87 42.71
N GLY A 189 3.83 -30.29 42.61
CA GLY A 189 3.53 -28.91 43.00
C GLY A 189 3.81 -27.86 41.90
N THR A 190 4.22 -28.28 40.70
CA THR A 190 4.32 -27.38 39.53
C THR A 190 2.90 -27.05 39.01
N PRO A 191 2.55 -25.76 38.82
CA PRO A 191 1.27 -25.38 38.23
C PRO A 191 1.14 -25.80 36.77
N GLU A 192 -0.05 -26.26 36.39
CA GLU A 192 -0.49 -26.42 35.00
C GLU A 192 -1.20 -25.14 34.55
N THR A 193 -0.88 -24.66 33.35
CA THR A 193 -1.49 -23.47 32.74
C THR A 193 -2.54 -23.89 31.73
N ASP A 194 -3.80 -23.48 31.97
CA ASP A 194 -4.92 -23.70 31.07
C ASP A 194 -5.38 -22.39 30.41
N VAL A 195 -5.58 -22.40 29.09
CA VAL A 195 -6.26 -21.31 28.38
C VAL A 195 -7.77 -21.51 28.54
N ILE A 196 -8.41 -20.65 29.33
CA ILE A 196 -9.82 -20.79 29.71
C ILE A 196 -10.77 -20.00 28.80
N SER A 197 -10.26 -19.01 28.07
CA SER A 197 -11.04 -18.30 27.06
C SER A 197 -10.15 -17.70 25.98
N VAL A 198 -10.69 -17.61 24.76
CA VAL A 198 -10.08 -16.95 23.61
C VAL A 198 -11.11 -16.04 22.96
N ALA A 199 -10.74 -14.79 22.71
CA ALA A 199 -11.51 -13.81 21.97
C ALA A 199 -10.69 -13.36 20.75
N LEU A 200 -11.00 -13.93 19.58
CA LEU A 200 -10.33 -13.57 18.32
C LEU A 200 -10.60 -12.10 18.00
N GLY A 201 -9.53 -11.34 17.73
CA GLY A 201 -9.60 -9.93 17.44
C GLY A 201 -8.69 -9.53 16.29
N TYR A 202 -9.01 -8.40 15.66
CA TYR A 202 -8.19 -7.77 14.63
C TYR A 202 -8.01 -6.29 14.93
N SER A 203 -6.76 -5.82 14.92
CA SER A 203 -6.45 -4.39 14.86
C SER A 203 -6.36 -3.97 13.40
N VAL A 204 -7.01 -2.87 13.03
CA VAL A 204 -7.06 -2.32 11.67
C VAL A 204 -6.44 -0.94 11.68
N GLU A 205 -5.55 -0.66 10.74
CA GLU A 205 -4.89 0.63 10.56
C GLU A 205 -4.85 1.06 9.09
N GLY A 206 -5.05 2.34 8.83
CA GLY A 206 -5.01 2.91 7.48
C GLY A 206 -5.26 4.40 7.43
N THR A 207 -5.64 4.88 6.25
CA THR A 207 -6.04 6.27 6.01
C THR A 207 -7.56 6.39 5.93
N TYR A 208 -8.12 7.40 6.57
CA TYR A 208 -9.55 7.65 6.63
C TYR A 208 -10.06 8.21 5.31
N ASP A 209 -11.02 7.52 4.72
CA ASP A 209 -11.79 7.94 3.55
C ASP A 209 -13.28 7.92 3.93
N PRO A 210 -13.91 9.08 4.12
CA PRO A 210 -15.33 9.17 4.50
C PRO A 210 -16.28 8.76 3.37
N GLU A 211 -15.80 8.58 2.14
CA GLU A 211 -16.60 8.07 1.02
C GLU A 211 -16.61 6.53 0.97
N ASP A 212 -15.75 5.86 1.73
CA ASP A 212 -15.76 4.39 1.85
C ASP A 212 -16.84 3.92 2.83
N GLU A 213 -17.78 3.11 2.33
CA GLU A 213 -18.94 2.66 3.11
C GLU A 213 -18.54 1.77 4.30
N ALA A 214 -17.47 0.97 4.18
CA ALA A 214 -17.01 0.11 5.28
C ALA A 214 -16.39 0.95 6.41
N GLN A 215 -15.53 1.92 6.05
CA GLN A 215 -14.95 2.85 7.01
C GLN A 215 -16.03 3.73 7.66
N GLU A 216 -17.02 4.20 6.90
CA GLU A 216 -18.10 5.04 7.43
C GLU A 216 -19.01 4.27 8.38
N LEU A 217 -19.34 3.01 8.07
CA LEU A 217 -20.07 2.12 8.98
C LEU A 217 -19.38 2.01 10.35
N ILE A 218 -18.05 1.86 10.35
CA ILE A 218 -17.24 1.80 11.57
C ILE A 218 -17.17 3.17 12.24
N ALA A 219 -16.93 4.24 11.49
CA ALA A 219 -16.81 5.60 12.00
C ALA A 219 -18.06 6.06 12.77
N GLN A 220 -19.26 5.77 12.25
CA GLN A 220 -20.54 6.12 12.89
C GLN A 220 -20.75 5.44 14.26
N LYS A 221 -20.07 4.32 14.50
CA LYS A 221 -20.11 3.60 15.79
C LYS A 221 -19.28 4.28 16.88
N ARG A 222 -18.39 5.24 16.55
CA ARG A 222 -17.46 5.87 17.52
C ARG A 222 -18.12 6.59 18.70
N PHE A 223 -19.37 7.01 18.56
CA PHE A 223 -20.15 7.65 19.64
C PHE A 223 -21.23 6.73 20.23
N LYS A 224 -21.26 5.47 19.82
CA LYS A 224 -22.23 4.48 20.30
C LYS A 224 -21.65 3.71 21.50
N LEU A 225 -22.53 3.03 22.21
CA LEU A 225 -22.21 2.21 23.39
C LEU A 225 -22.92 0.85 23.27
N GLY A 226 -22.36 -0.17 23.93
CA GLY A 226 -22.97 -1.50 24.03
C GLY A 226 -23.32 -2.09 22.67
N GLN A 227 -24.61 -2.42 22.46
CA GLN A 227 -25.10 -3.00 21.20
C GLN A 227 -24.82 -2.13 19.97
N GLY A 228 -24.75 -0.80 20.12
CA GLY A 228 -24.45 0.10 19.00
C GLY A 228 -23.00 0.03 18.51
N ARG A 229 -22.10 -0.68 19.22
CA ARG A 229 -20.73 -0.97 18.78
C ARG A 229 -20.61 -2.28 18.01
N LYS A 230 -21.70 -3.02 17.87
CA LYS A 230 -21.68 -4.34 17.25
C LYS A 230 -21.82 -4.26 15.74
N LEU A 231 -21.19 -5.21 15.05
CA LEU A 231 -21.35 -5.48 13.62
C LEU A 231 -21.17 -6.97 13.35
N TRP A 232 -21.52 -7.39 12.15
CA TRP A 232 -21.10 -8.68 11.62
C TRP A 232 -19.75 -8.55 10.96
N HIS A 233 -18.80 -9.42 11.31
CA HIS A 233 -17.47 -9.44 10.72
C HIS A 233 -17.22 -10.79 10.05
N ARG A 234 -16.84 -10.73 8.78
CA ARG A 234 -16.51 -11.89 7.97
C ARG A 234 -15.08 -11.78 7.48
N VAL A 235 -14.31 -12.84 7.69
CA VAL A 235 -12.92 -12.91 7.23
C VAL A 235 -12.76 -14.09 6.31
N THR A 236 -12.31 -13.84 5.09
CA THR A 236 -11.91 -14.91 4.16
C THR A 236 -10.38 -15.01 4.16
N ARG A 237 -9.88 -16.21 4.43
CA ARG A 237 -8.44 -16.51 4.45
C ARG A 237 -7.82 -16.16 3.09
N ALA A 238 -6.54 -15.78 3.11
CA ALA A 238 -5.81 -15.40 1.90
C ALA A 238 -5.79 -16.46 0.78
N ASP A 239 -5.96 -17.75 1.11
CA ASP A 239 -6.02 -18.85 0.15
C ASP A 239 -7.43 -19.08 -0.42
N GLY A 240 -8.43 -18.35 0.09
CA GLY A 240 -9.84 -18.47 -0.29
C GLY A 240 -10.51 -19.76 0.19
N LYS A 241 -9.89 -20.53 1.10
CA LYS A 241 -10.39 -21.87 1.48
C LYS A 241 -11.20 -21.90 2.77
N GLU A 242 -11.05 -20.90 3.62
CA GLU A 242 -11.74 -20.83 4.91
C GLU A 242 -12.30 -19.44 5.12
N GLN A 243 -13.49 -19.40 5.71
CA GLN A 243 -14.18 -18.19 6.08
C GLN A 243 -14.57 -18.26 7.56
N TYR A 244 -14.39 -17.15 8.26
CA TYR A 244 -14.78 -16.94 9.65
C TYR A 244 -15.92 -15.92 9.66
N LEU A 245 -17.04 -16.24 10.30
CA LEU A 245 -18.19 -15.36 10.43
C LEU A 245 -18.59 -15.25 11.89
N GLY A 246 -18.81 -14.04 12.37
CA GLY A 246 -19.29 -13.86 13.73
C GLY A 246 -19.70 -12.44 14.03
N ARG A 247 -20.47 -12.30 15.11
CA ARG A 247 -20.80 -10.99 15.68
C ARG A 247 -19.57 -10.47 16.40
N ALA A 248 -19.19 -9.24 16.11
CA ALA A 248 -18.04 -8.60 16.71
C ALA A 248 -18.40 -7.24 17.32
N THR A 249 -17.59 -6.80 18.27
CA THR A 249 -17.63 -5.46 18.85
C THR A 249 -16.46 -4.66 18.31
N VAL A 250 -16.75 -3.46 17.82
CA VAL A 250 -15.72 -2.51 17.38
C VAL A 250 -15.36 -1.56 18.50
N SER A 251 -14.07 -1.48 18.81
CA SER A 251 -13.49 -0.58 19.81
C SER A 251 -12.31 0.20 19.24
N ALA A 252 -11.68 1.05 20.05
CA ALA A 252 -10.52 1.87 19.67
C ALA A 252 -10.66 2.65 18.33
N ILE A 253 -11.88 3.12 18.02
CA ILE A 253 -12.18 3.72 16.71
C ILE A 253 -11.49 5.08 16.55
N VAL A 254 -10.66 5.19 15.52
CA VAL A 254 -10.05 6.40 14.98
C VAL A 254 -10.62 6.59 13.56
N ALA A 255 -11.21 7.75 13.31
CA ALA A 255 -11.80 8.11 12.01
C ALA A 255 -11.61 9.62 11.83
N GLY A 256 -10.37 10.02 11.55
CA GLY A 256 -9.91 11.41 11.62
C GLY A 256 -8.94 11.66 12.76
N SER A 257 -7.63 11.62 12.49
CA SER A 257 -6.55 12.02 13.42
C SER A 257 -5.23 12.20 12.68
N GLY A 258 -4.21 12.80 13.31
CA GLY A 258 -2.86 12.90 12.75
C GLY A 258 -2.27 14.31 12.77
N GLU A 259 -1.09 14.43 12.17
CA GLU A 259 -0.40 15.70 11.97
C GLU A 259 -1.02 16.50 10.83
N ALA A 260 -0.89 17.83 10.85
CA ALA A 260 -1.51 18.71 9.85
C ALA A 260 -1.05 18.47 8.40
N SER A 261 0.14 17.87 8.22
CA SER A 261 0.70 17.53 6.91
C SER A 261 0.40 16.10 6.45
N ALA A 262 -0.23 15.28 7.29
CA ALA A 262 -0.56 13.89 6.98
C ALA A 262 -2.02 13.75 6.57
N TYR A 263 -2.33 12.70 5.81
CA TYR A 263 -3.70 12.27 5.64
C TYR A 263 -4.28 11.79 6.97
N GLU A 264 -5.59 11.96 7.14
CA GLU A 264 -6.27 11.57 8.36
C GLU A 264 -6.17 10.06 8.61
N ALA A 265 -5.82 9.66 9.83
CA ALA A 265 -5.72 8.25 10.20
C ALA A 265 -7.11 7.61 10.38
N PHE A 266 -7.21 6.35 9.96
CA PHE A 266 -8.27 5.42 10.30
C PHE A 266 -7.73 4.26 11.13
N GLY A 267 -8.48 3.80 12.10
CA GLY A 267 -8.18 2.55 12.80
C GLY A 267 -9.28 2.08 13.73
N CYS A 268 -9.28 0.80 14.06
CA CYS A 268 -10.19 0.20 15.04
C CYS A 268 -9.72 -1.19 15.47
N THR A 269 -10.24 -1.68 16.60
CA THR A 269 -10.15 -3.10 16.96
C THR A 269 -11.52 -3.74 16.76
N ILE A 270 -11.57 -4.85 16.01
CA ILE A 270 -12.77 -5.67 15.80
C ILE A 270 -12.57 -6.98 16.55
N THR A 271 -13.28 -7.19 17.66
CA THR A 271 -13.17 -8.41 18.48
C THR A 271 -14.46 -9.21 18.41
N TYR A 272 -14.38 -10.49 18.06
CA TYR A 272 -15.55 -11.37 18.06
C TYR A 272 -16.09 -11.56 19.48
N ASP A 273 -17.42 -11.49 19.62
CA ASP A 273 -18.09 -11.67 20.91
C ASP A 273 -18.15 -13.15 21.34
N GLN A 274 -17.89 -14.07 20.41
CA GLN A 274 -17.89 -15.52 20.56
C GLN A 274 -16.92 -16.12 19.54
N LEU A 275 -16.61 -17.41 19.66
CA LEU A 275 -15.87 -18.10 18.60
C LEU A 275 -16.63 -17.98 17.27
N PRO A 276 -16.00 -17.50 16.19
CA PRO A 276 -16.67 -17.36 14.91
C PRO A 276 -16.99 -18.72 14.30
N GLU A 277 -18.04 -18.76 13.50
CA GLU A 277 -18.37 -19.91 12.68
C GLU A 277 -17.35 -20.05 11.54
N VAL A 278 -16.77 -21.24 11.42
CA VAL A 278 -15.77 -21.55 10.40
C VAL A 278 -16.42 -22.35 9.27
N THR A 279 -16.40 -21.79 8.07
CA THR A 279 -16.89 -22.44 6.85
C THR A 279 -15.72 -22.75 5.92
N LYS A 280 -15.63 -24.01 5.48
CA LYS A 280 -14.70 -24.41 4.41
C LYS A 280 -15.30 -24.07 3.06
N LEU A 281 -14.55 -23.36 2.24
CA LEU A 281 -14.91 -23.00 0.88
C LEU A 281 -14.25 -24.01 -0.07
N ASP A 282 -15.06 -24.66 -0.90
CA ASP A 282 -14.53 -25.50 -1.97
C ASP A 282 -13.79 -24.60 -2.95
N GLY A 283 -12.45 -24.67 -2.95
CA GLY A 283 -11.59 -23.92 -3.85
C GLY A 283 -11.85 -24.33 -5.30
N SER A 284 -12.91 -23.82 -5.90
CA SER A 284 -13.19 -23.99 -7.31
C SER A 284 -12.23 -23.09 -8.10
N ASN A 285 -11.04 -23.63 -8.36
CA ASN A 285 -10.37 -23.38 -9.63
C ASN A 285 -11.34 -23.82 -10.73
N GLY A 286 -12.09 -22.87 -11.30
CA GLY A 286 -12.91 -23.06 -12.49
C GLY A 286 -12.00 -23.43 -13.67
N GLY A 287 -11.79 -24.73 -13.85
CA GLY A 287 -10.93 -25.28 -14.89
C GLY A 287 -11.09 -26.79 -14.96
N GLY A 288 -12.31 -27.26 -15.19
CA GLY A 288 -12.61 -28.68 -15.26
C GLY A 288 -13.96 -28.93 -15.91
N SER A 289 -14.07 -28.67 -17.21
CA SER A 289 -15.11 -29.26 -18.05
C SER A 289 -14.60 -30.57 -18.64
N GLY A 290 -14.82 -31.68 -17.92
CA GLY A 290 -15.23 -32.95 -18.52
C GLY A 290 -16.72 -33.09 -18.21
N GLU A 291 -17.60 -33.67 -19.02
CA GLU A 291 -17.53 -34.51 -20.21
C GLU A 291 -18.88 -34.33 -20.95
N GLN A 292 -18.87 -34.39 -22.27
CA GLN A 292 -19.65 -35.36 -23.08
C GLN A 292 -19.39 -35.15 -24.57
#